data_AF-A0A267T2B0-F1
#
_entry.id   AF-A0A267T2B0-F1
#
_cell.length_a   1.000
_cell.length_b   1.000
_cell.length_c   1.000
_cell.angle_alpha   90.00
_cell.angle_beta   90.00
_cell.angle_gamma   90.00
#
_symmetry.space_group_name_H-M   'P 1'
#
loop_
_entity.id
_entity.type
_entity.pdbx_description
1 polymer ?
#
loop_
_entity_poly.entity_id
_entity_poly.type
_entity_poly.pdbx_seq_one_letter_code
_entity_poly.pdbx_strand_id
1 'polypeptide(L)'
;MFLATLLPNKKGVSQIEIIADNISETRQSISISYNEKIDLSRIADAKKYPDASGIFQTSKQYSFTEAEFNEWYTTEKLVMEILLTALGLEYEKIEKYQNGELVTIKTKVTE
;
A
#
# COMPACT_ATOMS: atom_id res chain seq x y z
N MET A 1 8.88 7.43 -0.16
CA MET A 1 7.50 7.22 -0.61
C MET A 1 7.41 5.89 -1.35
N PHE A 2 6.52 5.00 -0.90
CA PHE A 2 6.28 3.69 -1.51
C PHE A 2 4.91 3.68 -2.16
N LEU A 3 4.76 2.92 -3.25
CA LEU A 3 3.50 2.66 -3.93
C LEU A 3 3.33 1.16 -4.09
N ALA A 4 2.21 0.61 -3.66
CA ALA A 4 1.83 -0.77 -3.90
C ALA A 4 0.67 -0.82 -4.87
N THR A 5 0.79 -1.63 -5.92
CA THR A 5 -0.32 -2.00 -6.79
C THR A 5 -0.94 -3.29 -6.26
N LEU A 6 -2.24 -3.28 -6.04
CA LEU A 6 -2.95 -4.37 -5.36
C LEU A 6 -3.62 -5.33 -6.34
N LEU A 7 -3.74 -6.58 -5.89
CA LEU A 7 -4.62 -7.54 -6.53
C LEU A 7 -6.10 -7.16 -6.30
N PRO A 8 -7.02 -7.64 -7.15
CA PRO A 8 -8.46 -7.44 -6.96
C PRO A 8 -8.89 -7.85 -5.55
N ASN A 9 -9.54 -6.94 -4.83
CA ASN A 9 -9.95 -7.14 -3.45
C ASN A 9 -11.35 -6.59 -3.20
N LYS A 10 -11.99 -7.04 -2.12
CA LYS A 10 -13.37 -6.67 -1.77
C LYS A 10 -13.57 -5.17 -1.49
N LYS A 11 -12.48 -4.44 -1.16
CA LYS A 11 -12.53 -2.99 -0.90
C LYS A 11 -12.46 -2.17 -2.19
N GLY A 12 -12.16 -2.78 -3.34
CA GLY A 12 -11.99 -2.09 -4.62
C GLY A 12 -10.74 -1.22 -4.71
N VAL A 13 -9.83 -1.29 -3.72
CA VAL A 13 -8.61 -0.48 -3.70
C VAL A 13 -7.63 -1.04 -4.72
N SER A 14 -7.22 -0.22 -5.68
CA SER A 14 -6.26 -0.61 -6.71
C SER A 14 -4.83 -0.34 -6.29
N GLN A 15 -4.58 0.69 -5.47
CA GLN A 15 -3.24 1.05 -5.03
C GLN A 15 -3.21 1.60 -3.60
N ILE A 16 -2.08 1.41 -2.93
CA ILE A 16 -1.74 2.04 -1.64
C ILE A 16 -0.49 2.86 -1.82
N GLU A 17 -0.54 4.14 -1.47
CA GLU A 17 0.62 5.04 -1.53
C GLU A 17 0.98 5.53 -0.13
N ILE A 18 2.19 5.25 0.35
CA ILE A 18 2.68 5.78 1.63
C ILE A 18 3.16 7.21 1.44
N ILE A 19 2.43 8.15 2.02
CA ILE A 19 2.68 9.59 1.92
C ILE A 19 3.78 10.01 2.91
N ALA A 20 3.73 9.46 4.12
CA ALA A 20 4.68 9.74 5.17
C ALA A 20 4.79 8.52 6.09
N ASP A 21 6.01 8.29 6.58
CA ASP A 21 6.30 7.36 7.65
C ASP A 21 6.95 8.11 8.82
N ASN A 22 6.58 7.71 10.04
CA ASN A 22 7.22 8.19 11.25
C ASN A 22 7.64 6.97 12.06
N ILE A 23 8.94 6.68 12.02
CA ILE A 23 9.56 5.51 12.63
C ILE A 23 10.41 6.01 13.79
N SER A 24 10.15 5.49 14.98
CA SER A 24 10.90 5.82 16.18
C SER A 24 11.35 4.54 16.88
N GLU A 25 12.60 4.13 16.64
CA GLU A 25 13.19 2.92 17.23
C GLU A 25 13.25 3.00 18.77
N THR A 26 13.57 4.17 19.33
CA THR A 26 13.61 4.40 20.78
C THR A 26 12.25 4.21 21.46
N ARG A 27 11.16 4.49 20.73
CA ARG A 27 9.78 4.33 21.20
C ARG A 27 9.14 3.05 20.69
N GLN A 28 9.86 2.27 19.88
CA GLN A 28 9.38 1.06 19.21
C GLN A 28 8.03 1.26 18.52
N SER A 29 7.91 2.36 17.76
CA SER A 29 6.63 2.77 17.16
C SER A 29 6.81 3.18 15.71
N ILE A 30 5.86 2.78 14.86
CA ILE A 30 5.74 3.22 13.47
C ILE A 30 4.33 3.77 13.25
N SER A 31 4.24 4.96 12.67
CA SER A 31 2.98 5.54 12.20
C SER A 31 3.09 5.90 10.74
N ILE A 32 2.15 5.41 9.92
CA ILE A 32 2.14 5.54 8.47
C ILE A 32 0.92 6.33 8.06
N SER A 33 1.14 7.40 7.28
CA SER A 33 0.09 8.07 6.53
C SER A 33 0.09 7.54 5.09
N TYR A 34 -1.05 7.07 4.61
CA TYR A 34 -1.17 6.48 3.28
C TYR A 34 -2.46 6.87 2.56
N ASN A 35 -2.45 6.84 1.24
CA ASN A 35 -3.64 6.98 0.40
C ASN A 35 -4.09 5.60 -0.09
N GLU A 36 -5.35 5.28 0.12
CA GLU A 36 -6.06 4.26 -0.66
C GLU A 36 -6.52 4.89 -1.96
N LYS A 37 -6.10 4.35 -3.10
CA LYS A 37 -6.54 4.77 -4.41
C LYS A 37 -7.43 3.69 -5.00
N ILE A 38 -8.61 4.10 -5.46
CA ILE A 38 -9.58 3.28 -6.16
C ILE A 38 -9.62 3.78 -7.60
N ASP A 39 -9.22 2.92 -8.52
CA ASP A 39 -9.34 3.19 -9.95
C ASP A 39 -10.74 2.79 -10.42
N LEU A 40 -11.57 3.79 -10.72
CA LEU A 40 -12.97 3.59 -11.12
C LEU A 40 -13.08 2.81 -12.43
N SER A 41 -12.07 2.85 -13.31
CA SER A 41 -12.04 2.08 -14.56
C SER A 41 -11.94 0.57 -14.32
N ARG A 42 -11.47 0.15 -13.14
CA ARG A 42 -11.28 -1.25 -12.76
C ARG A 42 -12.45 -1.81 -11.95
N ILE A 43 -13.46 -1.00 -11.64
CA ILE A 43 -14.68 -1.46 -10.95
C ILE A 43 -15.60 -2.12 -11.98
N ALA A 44 -16.12 -3.30 -11.65
CA ALA A 44 -16.83 -4.22 -12.54
C ALA A 44 -18.06 -3.64 -13.29
N ASP A 45 -18.53 -2.44 -12.95
CA ASP A 45 -19.67 -1.79 -13.60
C ASP A 45 -19.27 -0.89 -14.79
N ALA A 46 -18.06 -1.06 -15.32
CA ALA A 46 -17.59 -0.40 -16.55
C ALA A 46 -18.51 -0.65 -17.77
N LYS A 47 -19.34 -1.70 -17.76
CA LYS A 47 -20.38 -1.92 -18.78
C LYS A 47 -21.57 -0.96 -18.67
N LYS A 48 -21.89 -0.49 -17.46
CA LYS A 48 -23.03 0.40 -17.18
C LYS A 48 -22.60 1.88 -17.16
N TYR A 49 -21.36 2.14 -16.80
CA TYR A 49 -20.73 3.47 -16.83
C TYR A 49 -19.40 3.43 -17.60
N PRO A 50 -19.44 3.30 -18.93
CA PRO A 50 -18.25 3.19 -19.77
C PRO A 50 -17.35 4.44 -19.71
N ASP A 51 -17.89 5.58 -19.29
CA ASP A 51 -17.16 6.84 -19.17
C ASP A 51 -16.64 7.11 -17.74
N ALA A 52 -16.85 6.18 -16.79
CA ALA A 52 -16.38 6.31 -15.42
C ALA A 52 -14.85 6.15 -15.35
N SER A 53 -14.16 7.26 -15.60
CA SER A 53 -12.71 7.41 -15.43
C SER A 53 -12.43 8.28 -14.21
N GLY A 54 -11.37 7.94 -13.48
CA GLY A 54 -10.96 8.72 -12.32
C GLY A 54 -10.33 7.87 -11.23
N ILE A 55 -9.46 8.51 -10.46
CA ILE A 55 -8.85 7.93 -9.27
C ILE A 55 -9.56 8.58 -8.08
N PHE A 56 -10.34 7.79 -7.35
CA PHE A 56 -10.81 8.20 -6.04
C PHE A 56 -9.72 7.90 -5.02
N GLN A 57 -9.35 8.88 -4.19
CA GLN A 57 -8.34 8.71 -3.16
C GLN A 57 -8.91 9.01 -1.78
N THR A 58 -8.51 8.22 -0.79
CA THR A 58 -8.83 8.46 0.62
C THR A 58 -7.55 8.37 1.44
N SER A 59 -7.24 9.43 2.17
CA SER A 59 -6.10 9.47 3.08
C SER A 59 -6.44 8.79 4.40
N LYS A 60 -5.53 7.96 4.90
CA LYS A 60 -5.65 7.19 6.14
C LYS A 60 -4.35 7.22 6.90
N GLN A 61 -4.46 6.87 8.18
CA GLN A 61 -3.31 6.66 9.06
C GLN A 61 -3.40 5.28 9.67
N TYR A 62 -2.24 4.65 9.85
CA TYR A 62 -2.11 3.36 10.50
C TYR A 62 -0.92 3.39 11.45
N SER A 63 -1.17 3.03 12.71
CA SER A 63 -0.14 2.90 13.73
C SER A 63 0.12 1.43 13.97
N PHE A 64 1.37 1.02 13.80
CA PHE A 64 1.79 -0.36 13.96
C PHE A 64 1.69 -0.75 15.43
N THR A 65 1.25 -1.97 15.67
CA THR A 65 1.38 -2.64 16.95
C THR A 65 2.85 -2.96 17.25
N GLU A 66 3.16 -3.28 18.50
CA GLU A 66 4.51 -3.70 18.91
C GLU A 66 4.96 -4.96 18.17
N ALA A 67 4.04 -5.90 17.90
CA ALA A 67 4.35 -7.10 17.13
C ALA A 67 4.75 -6.79 15.69
N GLU A 68 4.02 -5.89 15.02
CA GLU A 68 4.33 -5.42 13.66
C GLU A 68 5.61 -4.59 13.61
N PHE A 69 5.89 -3.79 14.65
CA PHE A 69 7.16 -3.11 14.79
C PHE A 69 8.31 -4.11 14.87
N ASN A 70 8.19 -5.12 15.73
CA ASN A 70 9.22 -6.14 15.90
C ASN A 70 9.41 -6.96 14.62
N GLU A 71 8.33 -7.29 13.92
CA GLU A 71 8.42 -7.96 12.61
C GLU A 71 9.19 -7.10 11.61
N TRP A 72 8.88 -5.81 11.50
CA TRP A 72 9.64 -4.88 10.65
C TRP A 72 11.12 -4.80 11.05
N TYR A 73 11.39 -4.69 12.34
CA TYR A 73 12.73 -4.43 12.86
C TYR A 73 13.65 -5.67 12.79
N THR A 74 13.08 -6.86 12.89
CA THR A 74 13.84 -8.12 12.96
C THR A 74 13.88 -8.88 11.63
N THR A 75 13.11 -8.47 10.63
CA THR A 75 13.05 -9.11 9.31
C THR A 75 13.45 -8.14 8.20
N GLU A 76 13.66 -8.65 6.98
CA GLU A 76 13.90 -7.81 5.79
C GLU A 76 12.60 -7.31 5.14
N LYS A 77 11.46 -7.38 5.83
CA LYS A 77 10.17 -6.93 5.29
C LYS A 77 10.12 -5.41 5.19
N LEU A 78 9.53 -4.92 4.10
CA LEU A 78 9.26 -3.50 3.95
C LEU A 78 8.09 -3.09 4.87
N VAL A 79 8.11 -1.85 5.35
CA VAL A 79 6.97 -1.23 6.07
C VAL A 79 5.66 -1.37 5.27
N MET A 80 5.73 -1.19 3.95
CA MET A 80 4.59 -1.38 3.05
C MET A 80 4.04 -2.81 3.12
N GLU A 81 4.89 -3.83 3.20
CA GLU A 81 4.43 -5.23 3.26
C GLU A 81 3.68 -5.53 4.55
N ILE A 82 4.17 -5.01 5.67
CA ILE A 82 3.54 -5.21 6.98
C ILE A 82 2.20 -4.46 7.03
N LEU A 83 2.16 -3.22 6.52
CA LEU A 83 0.92 -2.47 6.37
C LEU A 83 -0.11 -3.24 5.52
N LEU A 84 0.28 -3.74 4.36
CA LEU A 84 -0.62 -4.49 3.47
C LEU A 84 -1.14 -5.77 4.13
N THR A 85 -0.26 -6.49 4.83
CA THR A 85 -0.62 -7.67 5.62
C THR A 85 -1.66 -7.33 6.68
N ALA A 86 -1.43 -6.27 7.46
CA ALA A 86 -2.36 -5.79 8.48
C ALA A 86 -3.72 -5.37 7.91
N LEU A 87 -3.74 -4.80 6.70
CA LEU A 87 -4.96 -4.40 5.99
C LEU A 87 -5.69 -5.57 5.31
N GLY A 88 -5.10 -6.77 5.31
CA GLY A 88 -5.61 -7.95 4.62
C GLY A 88 -5.61 -7.78 3.09
N LEU A 89 -4.62 -7.08 2.56
CA LEU A 89 -4.49 -6.75 1.14
C LEU A 89 -3.29 -7.47 0.53
N GLU A 90 -3.53 -8.13 -0.60
CA GLU A 90 -2.46 -8.70 -1.41
C GLU A 90 -2.01 -7.72 -2.48
N TYR A 91 -0.69 -7.67 -2.71
CA TYR A 91 -0.09 -6.83 -3.74
C TYR A 91 0.35 -7.65 -4.96
N GLU A 92 0.35 -6.99 -6.11
CA GLU A 92 1.00 -7.47 -7.33
C GLU A 92 2.46 -7.00 -7.37
N LYS A 93 2.69 -5.72 -7.06
CA LYS A 93 4.04 -5.14 -6.99
C LYS A 93 4.12 -4.00 -5.98
N ILE A 94 5.32 -3.77 -5.48
CA ILE A 94 5.71 -2.65 -4.64
C ILE A 94 6.83 -1.89 -5.35
N GLU A 95 6.64 -0.59 -5.45
CA GLU A 95 7.54 0.38 -6.04
C GLU A 95 7.95 1.41 -4.97
N LYS A 96 9.15 1.98 -5.12
CA LYS A 96 9.67 3.05 -4.27
C LYS A 96 10.08 4.22 -5.14
N TYR A 97 9.69 5.42 -4.74
CA TYR A 97 10.21 6.64 -5.36
C TYR A 97 11.69 6.80 -5.05
N GLN A 98 12.52 6.78 -6.09
CA GLN A 98 13.96 7.03 -6.05
C GLN A 98 14.31 8.01 -7.17
N ASN A 99 15.00 9.10 -6.84
CA ASN A 99 15.45 10.11 -7.82
C ASN A 99 14.35 10.68 -8.74
N GLY A 100 13.11 10.78 -8.25
CA GLY A 100 11.97 11.28 -9.02
C GLY A 100 11.24 10.22 -9.85
N GLU A 101 11.70 8.97 -9.83
CA GLU A 101 11.09 7.86 -10.57
C GLU A 101 10.60 6.76 -9.63
N LEU A 102 9.57 6.02 -10.05
CA LEU A 102 9.10 4.82 -9.36
C LEU A 102 9.94 3.62 -9.81
N VAL A 103 10.69 3.03 -8.89
CA VAL A 103 11.50 1.83 -9.14
C VAL A 103 10.81 0.64 -8.48
N THR A 104 10.55 -0.41 -9.25
CA THR A 104 10.03 -1.67 -8.71
C THR A 104 11.07 -2.31 -7.82
N ILE A 105 10.71 -2.56 -6.56
CA ILE A 105 11.59 -3.17 -5.56
C ILE A 105 11.16 -4.58 -5.18
N LYS A 106 9.87 -4.91 -5.37
CA LYS A 106 9.34 -6.24 -5.08
C LYS A 106 8.12 -6.52 -5.94
N THR A 107 8.05 -7.70 -6.51
CA THR A 107 6.87 -8.24 -7.20
C THR A 107 6.40 -9.48 -6.47
N LYS A 108 5.10 -9.75 -6.49
CA LYS A 108 4.58 -11.04 -6.01
C LYS A 108 5.16 -12.13 -6.93
N VAL A 109 6.05 -12.96 -6.39
CA VAL A 109 6.49 -14.16 -7.10
C VAL A 109 5.28 -15.08 -7.14
N THR A 110 4.77 -15.31 -8.34
CA THR A 110 3.73 -16.32 -8.55
C THR A 110 4.50 -17.62 -8.74
N GLU A 111 4.63 -18.42 -7.67
CA GLU A 111 5.02 -19.83 -7.79
C GLU A 111 3.88 -20.63 -8.44
#